data_AF-A0AAW6REJ8-F1
#
_entry.id   AF-A0AAW6REJ8-F1
#
_cell.length_a   1.000
_cell.length_b   1.000
_cell.length_c   1.000
_cell.angle_alpha   90.00
_cell.angle_beta   90.00
_cell.angle_gamma   90.00
#
_symmetry.space_group_name_H-M   'P 1'
#
loop_
_entity.id
_entity.type
_entity.pdbx_description
1 polymer ?
#
loop_
_entity_poly.entity_id
_entity_poly.type
_entity_poly.pdbx_seq_one_letter_code
_entity_poly.pdbx_strand_id
1 'polypeptide(L)'
;MTALRELLGYLSDELVGITFAPDRYPSRYMNYEDSKSCISNSWSEAKAKLKRDVILIAPIDALLDEMFTAFESGNTNKGADIAMSLWAADIKKLR
;
A
#
# COMPACT_ATOMS: atom_id res chain seq x y z
N MET A 1 -1.60 1.85 20.89
CA MET A 1 -2.12 2.65 19.76
C MET A 1 -0.95 3.06 18.89
N THR A 2 -0.91 2.62 17.64
CA THR A 2 0.15 2.94 16.68
C THR A 2 0.05 4.41 16.23
N ALA A 3 1.19 5.08 16.06
CA ALA A 3 1.22 6.47 15.61
C ALA A 3 0.93 6.57 14.11
N LEU A 4 0.36 7.69 13.64
CA LEU A 4 0.09 7.93 12.21
C LEU A 4 1.34 7.74 11.36
N ARG A 5 2.49 8.28 11.80
CA ARG A 5 3.76 8.17 11.07
C ARG A 5 4.26 6.73 10.96
N GLU A 6 4.03 5.91 11.98
CA GLU A 6 4.41 4.49 11.96
C GLU A 6 3.52 3.72 10.99
N LEU A 7 2.20 3.95 11.04
CA LEU A 7 1.24 3.34 10.11
C LEU A 7 1.55 3.67 8.65
N LEU A 8 1.83 4.95 8.35
CA LEU A 8 2.20 5.35 7.00
C LEU A 8 3.60 4.85 6.59
N GLY A 9 4.48 4.61 7.57
CA GLY A 9 5.77 3.94 7.36
C GLY A 9 5.58 2.49 6.92
N TYR A 10 4.82 1.71 7.69
CA TYR A 10 4.48 0.33 7.33
C TYR A 10 3.78 0.23 5.97
N LEU A 11 2.82 1.11 5.71
CA LEU A 11 2.16 1.20 4.41
C LEU A 11 3.16 1.46 3.29
N SER A 12 4.09 2.42 3.48
CA SER A 12 5.12 2.74 2.50
C SER A 12 6.06 1.56 2.24
N ASP A 13 6.46 0.83 3.28
CA ASP A 13 7.38 -0.31 3.14
C ASP A 13 6.69 -1.47 2.41
N GLU A 14 5.43 -1.76 2.74
CA GLU A 14 4.65 -2.82 2.08
C GLU A 14 4.27 -2.48 0.64
N LEU A 15 4.05 -1.21 0.30
CA LEU A 15 3.85 -0.81 -1.10
C LEU A 15 5.08 -1.10 -1.96
N VAL A 16 6.29 -1.04 -1.40
CA VAL A 16 7.50 -1.50 -2.11
C VAL A 16 7.55 -3.03 -2.07
N GLY A 17 7.28 -3.63 -0.90
CA GLY A 17 7.25 -5.06 -0.66
C GLY A 17 6.42 -5.84 -1.68
N ILE A 18 5.18 -5.39 -1.91
CA ILE A 18 4.22 -6.06 -2.80
C ILE A 18 4.65 -6.05 -4.28
N THR A 19 5.60 -5.19 -4.66
CA THR A 19 6.14 -5.16 -6.03
C THR A 19 7.17 -6.25 -6.30
N PHE A 20 7.74 -6.86 -5.24
CA PHE A 20 8.64 -8.00 -5.39
C PHE A 20 7.82 -9.24 -5.71
N ALA A 21 7.65 -9.47 -7.00
CA ALA A 21 6.86 -10.57 -7.52
C ALA A 21 7.45 -11.93 -7.06
N PRO A 22 6.64 -12.88 -6.55
CA PRO A 22 7.13 -14.17 -6.06
C PRO A 22 7.79 -15.04 -7.15
N ASP A 23 7.51 -14.77 -8.43
CA ASP A 23 8.17 -15.35 -9.60
C ASP A 23 9.59 -14.79 -9.84
N ARG A 24 9.89 -13.58 -9.37
CA ARG A 24 11.23 -12.96 -9.47
C ARG A 24 12.07 -13.16 -8.21
N TYR A 25 11.42 -13.22 -7.05
CA TYR A 25 12.05 -13.47 -5.75
C TYR A 25 11.15 -14.40 -4.93
N PRO A 26 11.30 -15.74 -5.03
CA PRO A 26 10.58 -16.68 -4.21
C PRO A 26 11.07 -16.59 -2.76
N SER A 27 10.55 -15.60 -2.03
CA SER A 27 10.74 -15.44 -0.60
C SER A 27 9.62 -16.18 0.12
N ARG A 28 9.98 -17.10 1.01
CA ARG A 28 9.01 -17.75 1.92
C ARG A 28 8.37 -16.75 2.91
N TYR A 29 8.89 -15.52 2.97
CA TYR A 29 8.50 -14.49 3.92
C TYR A 29 7.77 -13.30 3.28
N MET A 30 7.62 -13.26 1.96
CA MET A 30 6.83 -12.25 1.27
C MET A 30 5.80 -12.96 0.39
N ASN A 31 4.57 -13.02 0.87
CA ASN A 31 3.44 -13.48 0.07
C ASN A 31 2.44 -12.33 -0.08
N TYR A 32 1.69 -12.37 -1.19
CA TYR A 32 0.75 -11.33 -1.56
C TYR A 32 -0.32 -11.05 -0.49
N GLU A 33 -0.84 -12.11 0.15
CA GLU A 33 -1.93 -11.99 1.13
C GLU A 33 -1.47 -11.25 2.40
N ASP A 34 -0.26 -11.52 2.88
CA ASP A 34 0.32 -10.82 4.02
C ASP A 34 0.51 -9.32 3.71
N SER A 35 1.09 -8.99 2.55
CA SER A 35 1.25 -7.59 2.13
C SER A 35 -0.09 -6.90 1.93
N LYS A 36 -1.06 -7.54 1.28
CA LYS A 36 -2.43 -7.00 1.12
C LYS A 36 -3.07 -6.70 2.47
N SER A 37 -2.96 -7.62 3.43
CA SER A 37 -3.47 -7.45 4.79
C SER A 37 -2.78 -6.29 5.51
N CYS A 38 -1.45 -6.23 5.47
CA CYS A 38 -0.67 -5.16 6.09
C CYS A 38 -1.00 -3.78 5.51
N ILE A 39 -1.08 -3.66 4.18
CA ILE A 39 -1.46 -2.43 3.47
C ILE A 39 -2.87 -2.00 3.91
N SER A 40 -3.83 -2.91 3.88
CA SER A 40 -5.23 -2.62 4.22
C SER A 40 -5.38 -2.15 5.66
N ASN A 41 -4.74 -2.84 6.61
CA ASN A 41 -4.80 -2.50 8.03
C ASN A 41 -4.11 -1.15 8.30
N SER A 42 -2.89 -0.97 7.78
CA SER A 42 -2.12 0.26 7.97
C SER A 42 -2.84 1.47 7.41
N TRP A 43 -3.41 1.35 6.21
CA TRP A 43 -4.17 2.42 5.57
C TRP A 43 -5.49 2.72 6.31
N SER A 44 -6.25 1.70 6.70
CA SER A 44 -7.50 1.88 7.44
C SER A 44 -7.28 2.63 8.76
N GLU A 45 -6.23 2.25 9.52
CA GLU A 45 -5.88 2.94 10.76
C GLU A 45 -5.31 4.35 10.53
N ALA A 46 -4.49 4.54 9.49
CA ALA A 46 -3.94 5.85 9.15
C ALA A 46 -5.04 6.83 8.74
N LYS A 47 -5.98 6.35 7.90
CA LYS A 47 -7.15 7.10 7.44
C LYS A 47 -7.97 7.67 8.59
N ALA A 48 -8.20 6.89 9.64
CA ALA A 48 -8.91 7.34 10.84
C ALA A 48 -8.16 8.43 11.64
N LYS A 49 -6.87 8.63 11.40
CA LYS A 49 -6.00 9.57 12.14
C LYS A 49 -5.60 10.81 11.34
N LEU A 50 -5.81 10.83 10.02
CA LEU A 50 -5.52 11.97 9.16
C LEU A 50 -6.40 13.18 9.52
N LYS A 51 -5.81 14.37 9.57
CA LYS A 51 -6.53 15.61 9.93
C LYS A 51 -6.39 16.73 8.90
N ARG A 52 -5.37 16.71 8.05
CA ARG A 52 -5.09 17.77 7.08
C ARG A 52 -5.29 17.28 5.66
N ASP A 53 -4.70 16.14 5.32
CA ASP A 53 -4.67 15.63 3.96
C ASP A 53 -5.88 14.75 3.63
N VAL A 54 -7.03 15.03 4.26
CA VAL A 54 -8.25 14.22 4.16
C VAL A 54 -8.81 14.16 2.73
N ILE A 55 -8.53 15.17 1.91
CA ILE A 55 -8.93 15.18 0.49
C ILE A 55 -8.22 14.09 -0.33
N LEU A 56 -7.06 13.61 0.12
CA LEU A 56 -6.30 12.56 -0.55
C LEU A 56 -6.81 11.15 -0.19
N ILE A 57 -7.71 11.02 0.78
CA ILE A 57 -8.25 9.72 1.21
C ILE A 57 -8.94 8.99 0.05
N ALA A 58 -9.90 9.64 -0.61
CA ALA A 58 -10.67 8.99 -1.69
C ALA A 58 -9.79 8.61 -2.89
N PRO A 59 -8.86 9.47 -3.38
CA PRO A 59 -7.90 9.08 -4.40
C PRO A 59 -7.03 7.88 -4.00
N ILE A 60 -6.53 7.84 -2.75
CA ILE A 60 -5.69 6.73 -2.28
C ILE A 60 -6.52 5.44 -2.14
N ASP A 61 -7.75 5.51 -1.63
CA ASP A 61 -8.67 4.37 -1.57
C ASP A 61 -8.88 3.78 -2.97
N ALA A 62 -9.13 4.62 -3.99
CA ALA A 62 -9.33 4.17 -5.37
C ALA A 62 -8.06 3.51 -5.96
N LEU A 63 -6.89 4.09 -5.72
CA LEU A 63 -5.61 3.54 -6.20
C LEU A 63 -5.27 2.20 -5.53
N LEU A 64 -5.52 2.07 -4.22
CA LEU A 64 -5.31 0.80 -3.51
C LEU A 64 -6.25 -0.30 -4.02
N ASP A 65 -7.52 0.03 -4.28
CA ASP A 65 -8.49 -0.92 -4.85
C ASP A 65 -8.11 -1.35 -6.28
N GLU A 66 -7.68 -0.39 -7.11
CA GLU A 66 -7.21 -0.67 -8.46
C GLU A 66 -5.92 -1.51 -8.45
N MET A 67 -5.01 -1.24 -7.52
CA MET A 67 -3.79 -2.01 -7.31
C MET A 67 -4.09 -3.48 -6.96
N PHE A 68 -4.95 -3.72 -5.96
CA PHE A 68 -5.32 -5.08 -5.57
C PHE A 68 -6.05 -5.83 -6.69
N THR A 69 -6.98 -5.15 -7.37
CA THR A 69 -7.67 -5.71 -8.54
C THR A 69 -6.69 -6.10 -9.65
N ALA A 70 -5.65 -5.30 -9.89
CA ALA A 70 -4.62 -5.61 -10.86
C ALA A 70 -3.79 -6.85 -10.48
N PHE A 71 -3.38 -6.96 -9.21
CA PHE A 71 -2.68 -8.17 -8.73
C PHE A 71 -3.56 -9.42 -8.82
N GLU A 72 -4.82 -9.34 -8.40
CA GLU A 72 -5.77 -10.45 -8.39
C GLU A 72 -6.17 -10.93 -9.78
N SER A 73 -6.17 -10.03 -10.76
CA SER A 73 -6.39 -10.37 -12.17
C SER A 73 -5.13 -10.87 -12.89
N GLY A 74 -4.00 -10.99 -12.19
CA GLY A 74 -2.71 -11.40 -12.76
C GLY A 74 -2.00 -10.30 -13.55
N ASN A 75 -2.52 -9.07 -13.59
CA ASN A 75 -1.85 -7.91 -14.18
C ASN A 75 -0.85 -7.29 -13.19
N THR A 76 0.17 -8.07 -12.85
CA THR A 76 1.16 -7.73 -11.81
C THR A 76 1.96 -6.46 -12.13
N ASN A 77 2.25 -6.18 -13.41
CA ASN A 77 2.93 -4.95 -13.82
C ASN A 77 2.08 -3.71 -13.47
N LYS A 78 0.78 -3.73 -13.80
CA LYS A 78 -0.12 -2.62 -13.45
C LYS A 78 -0.21 -2.45 -11.93
N GLY A 79 -0.33 -3.55 -11.19
CA GLY A 79 -0.33 -3.52 -9.72
C GLY A 79 0.93 -2.87 -9.16
N ALA A 80 2.10 -3.26 -9.67
CA ALA A 80 3.38 -2.69 -9.26
C ALA A 80 3.52 -1.20 -9.64
N ASP A 81 3.07 -0.79 -10.82
CA ASP A 81 3.12 0.62 -11.25
C ASP A 81 2.28 1.52 -10.33
N ILE A 82 1.10 1.05 -9.92
CA ILE A 82 0.25 1.78 -8.98
C ILE A 82 0.89 1.83 -7.59
N ALA A 83 1.42 0.70 -7.11
CA ALA A 83 2.09 0.63 -5.81
C ALA A 83 3.28 1.61 -5.72
N MET A 84 4.12 1.63 -6.76
CA MET A 84 5.25 2.56 -6.86
C MET A 84 4.82 4.01 -7.01
N SER A 85 3.70 4.27 -7.70
CA SER A 85 3.14 5.63 -7.81
C SER A 85 2.67 6.15 -6.44
N LEU A 86 2.01 5.30 -5.65
CA LEU A 86 1.62 5.64 -4.27
C LEU A 86 2.84 5.86 -3.37
N TRP A 87 3.87 5.00 -3.48
CA TRP A 87 5.11 5.18 -2.74
C TRP A 87 5.83 6.49 -3.11
N ALA A 88 5.93 6.79 -4.41
CA ALA A 88 6.57 8.00 -4.93
C ALA A 88 5.80 9.29 -4.58
N ALA A 89 4.49 9.19 -4.37
CA ALA A 89 3.67 10.28 -3.85
C ALA A 89 3.97 10.63 -2.38
N ASP A 90 4.89 9.91 -1.74
CA ASP A 90 5.43 10.20 -0.39
C ASP A 90 4.34 10.18 0.69
N ILE A 91 3.45 9.19 0.60
CA ILE A 91 2.31 9.00 1.51
C ILE A 91 2.71 8.91 2.99
N LYS A 92 3.98 8.57 3.29
CA LYS A 92 4.57 8.62 4.63
C LYS A 92 4.60 10.01 5.27
N LYS A 93 4.36 11.07 4.49
CA LYS A 93 4.33 12.47 4.95
C LYS A 93 2.91 13.02 5.21
N LEU A 94 1.86 12.24 4.96
CA LEU A 94 0.47 12.66 5.17
C LEU A 94 0.19 12.98 6.64
N ARG A 95 -0.72 13.94 6.89
CA ARG A 95 -1.03 14.50 8.22
C ARG A 95 -2.52 14.66 8.49
#